data_AF-A0A8C4P138-F1
#
_entry.id   AF-A0A8C4P138-F1
#
_cell.length_a   1.000
_cell.length_b   1.000
_cell.length_c   1.000
_cell.angle_alpha   90.00
_cell.angle_beta   90.00
_cell.angle_gamma   90.00
#
_symmetry.space_group_name_H-M   'P 1'
#
loop_
_entity.id
_entity.type
_entity.pdbx_description
1 polymer ?
#
loop_
_entity_poly.entity_id
_entity_poly.type
_entity_poly.pdbx_seq_one_letter_code
_entity_poly.pdbx_strand_id
1 'polypeptide(L)'
;MSEVSSQLPAEPISAVGVITSINKAPDGYYVVAQTTDGSDADLWKDGLFKSKVTRYLCFTRKAGPDVVVDVKVIDIKDALPEGFTPVEETMDTKEAAMRKRRLCVKISPRAAAETAVYDIQIIAKSKYHLVNYTCIGEINNMGMWYRIGDVPQHQSSQETSSTDNTAAPLNTASRRTTSRPDYEHQSSGNYTLTALDDVPFVVSQKFFENPKEMQQVNLMGITIKSLAEIEEEFHYNFSTERSIAV
;
A
#
# COMPACT_ATOMS: atom_id res chain seq x y z
N MET A 1 0.75 23.44 -3.83
CA MET A 1 2.12 23.07 -4.21
C MET A 1 2.79 22.45 -3.01
N SER A 2 2.93 21.13 -3.04
CA SER A 2 3.94 20.36 -2.31
C SER A 2 4.04 19.06 -3.09
N GLU A 3 5.13 18.86 -3.82
CA GLU A 3 5.49 17.54 -4.32
C GLU A 3 5.62 16.64 -3.08
N VAL A 4 4.63 15.80 -2.85
CA VAL A 4 4.74 14.74 -1.84
C VAL A 4 5.78 13.79 -2.41
N SER A 5 6.98 13.85 -1.84
CA SER A 5 8.10 12.99 -2.22
C SER A 5 7.60 11.56 -2.34
N SER A 6 7.73 11.00 -3.55
CA SER A 6 7.41 9.59 -3.82
C SER A 6 8.33 8.64 -3.06
N GLN A 7 9.40 9.15 -2.43
CA GLN A 7 10.38 8.38 -1.68
C GLN A 7 9.87 8.03 -0.28
N LEU A 8 9.99 6.76 0.08
CA LEU A 8 9.65 6.29 1.43
C LEU A 8 10.61 6.91 2.47
N PRO A 9 10.14 7.20 3.69
CA PRO A 9 11.02 7.51 4.82
C PRO A 9 12.07 6.40 5.03
N ALA A 10 13.22 6.74 5.61
CA ALA A 10 14.29 5.77 5.86
C ALA A 10 13.86 4.63 6.80
N GLU A 11 13.06 4.95 7.81
CA GLU A 11 12.60 4.01 8.84
C GLU A 11 11.11 3.71 8.68
N PRO A 12 10.68 2.43 8.78
CA PRO A 12 9.28 2.07 8.84
C PRO A 12 8.65 2.50 10.18
N ILE A 13 7.32 2.50 10.22
CA ILE A 13 6.55 2.72 11.44
C ILE A 13 6.80 1.56 12.40
N SER A 14 7.21 1.88 13.62
CA SER A 14 7.48 0.90 14.69
C SER A 14 6.34 0.79 15.71
N ALA A 15 5.51 1.83 15.84
CA ALA A 15 4.31 1.77 16.67
C ALA A 15 3.23 2.75 16.19
N VAL A 16 1.98 2.40 16.47
CA VAL A 16 0.76 3.17 16.17
C VAL A 16 -0.06 3.29 17.45
N GLY A 17 -0.68 4.43 17.66
CA GLY A 17 -1.57 4.68 18.79
C GLY A 17 -2.63 5.74 18.48
N VAL A 18 -3.42 6.06 19.49
CA VAL A 18 -4.46 7.10 19.44
C VAL A 18 -4.26 8.04 20.62
N ILE A 19 -4.45 9.34 20.42
CA ILE A 19 -4.37 10.36 21.48
C ILE A 19 -5.63 11.22 21.50
N THR A 20 -5.91 11.87 22.62
CA THR A 20 -7.05 12.79 22.76
C THR A 20 -6.73 14.20 22.27
N SER A 21 -5.47 14.63 22.42
CA SER A 21 -5.03 15.98 22.07
C SER A 21 -3.73 15.95 21.27
N ILE A 22 -3.68 16.69 20.16
CA ILE A 22 -2.51 16.79 19.27
C ILE A 22 -1.25 17.24 20.04
N ASN A 23 -1.41 18.08 21.06
CA ASN A 23 -0.32 18.63 21.87
C ASN A 23 0.17 17.65 22.97
N LYS A 24 -0.44 16.47 23.08
CA LYS A 24 -0.10 15.44 24.08
C LYS A 24 0.51 14.19 23.44
N ALA A 25 0.91 14.27 22.18
CA ALA A 25 1.63 13.21 21.51
C ALA A 25 2.93 12.87 22.28
N PRO A 26 3.25 11.57 22.47
CA PRO A 26 4.53 11.18 23.03
C PRO A 26 5.69 11.65 22.16
N ASP A 27 6.87 11.79 22.77
CA ASP A 27 8.06 12.23 22.04
C ASP A 27 8.39 11.29 20.86
N GLY A 28 8.74 11.87 19.72
CA GLY A 28 9.01 11.14 18.48
C GLY A 28 7.79 10.55 17.76
N TYR A 29 6.56 10.88 18.19
CA TYR A 29 5.34 10.50 17.45
C TYR A 29 4.90 11.62 16.50
N TYR A 30 4.55 11.23 15.29
CA TYR A 30 3.83 12.06 14.33
C TYR A 30 2.32 11.88 14.54
N VAL A 31 1.58 13.00 14.57
CA VAL A 31 0.12 13.00 14.72
C VAL A 31 -0.52 13.26 13.37
N VAL A 32 -1.43 12.38 12.94
CA VAL A 32 -2.26 12.59 11.77
C VAL A 32 -3.45 13.45 12.18
N ALA A 33 -3.20 14.75 12.34
CA ALA A 33 -4.20 15.73 12.81
C ALA A 33 -5.14 16.20 11.71
N GLN A 34 -4.72 16.09 10.45
CA GLN A 34 -5.48 16.56 9.30
C GLN A 34 -5.56 15.50 8.21
N THR A 35 -6.66 15.56 7.45
CA THR A 35 -6.79 14.82 6.20
C THR A 35 -5.84 15.38 5.15
N THR A 36 -5.63 14.64 4.06
CA THR A 36 -4.77 15.10 2.94
C THR A 36 -5.25 16.38 2.26
N ASP A 37 -6.50 16.81 2.49
CA ASP A 37 -7.03 18.09 2.03
C ASP A 37 -7.13 19.17 3.12
N GLY A 38 -6.53 18.95 4.29
CA GLY A 38 -6.38 19.92 5.36
C GLY A 38 -7.57 20.01 6.33
N SER A 39 -8.57 19.13 6.19
CA SER A 39 -9.70 19.05 7.14
C SER A 39 -9.27 18.37 8.44
N ASP A 40 -10.01 18.58 9.52
CA ASP A 40 -9.76 17.92 10.82
C ASP A 40 -9.88 16.39 10.71
N ALA A 41 -8.87 15.65 11.18
CA ALA A 41 -8.84 14.19 11.12
C ALA A 41 -9.25 13.51 12.43
N ASP A 42 -10.22 14.09 13.14
CA ASP A 42 -10.80 13.48 14.33
C ASP A 42 -11.49 12.15 14.00
N LEU A 43 -10.99 11.07 14.59
CA LEU A 43 -11.47 9.71 14.42
C LEU A 43 -12.79 9.46 15.19
N TRP A 44 -13.17 10.36 16.09
CA TRP A 44 -14.35 10.17 16.93
C TRP A 44 -15.59 10.80 16.33
N LYS A 45 -16.66 10.01 16.23
CA LYS A 45 -17.98 10.51 15.82
C LYS A 45 -18.80 10.91 17.04
N ASP A 46 -18.95 12.22 17.23
CA ASP A 46 -19.79 12.80 18.27
C ASP A 46 -21.28 12.45 18.13
N GLY A 47 -22.00 12.50 19.24
CA GLY A 47 -23.45 12.34 19.27
C GLY A 47 -24.14 13.70 19.48
N LEU A 48 -25.37 13.84 18.96
CA LEU A 48 -26.14 15.09 18.97
C LEU A 48 -26.38 15.70 20.38
N PHE A 49 -26.25 14.91 21.44
CA PHE A 49 -26.46 15.34 22.85
C PHE A 49 -25.29 14.93 23.76
N LYS A 50 -24.08 14.77 23.22
CA LYS A 50 -22.89 14.38 23.99
C LYS A 50 -21.82 15.47 23.89
N SER A 51 -21.00 15.60 24.92
CA SER A 51 -19.80 16.41 24.87
C SER A 51 -18.89 15.95 23.74
N LYS A 52 -18.21 16.91 23.10
CA LYS A 52 -17.21 16.63 22.08
C LYS A 52 -16.09 15.77 22.66
N VAL A 53 -15.75 14.70 21.95
CA VAL A 53 -14.60 13.85 22.27
C VAL A 53 -13.74 13.81 21.02
N THR A 54 -12.45 14.06 21.15
CA THR A 54 -11.50 14.02 20.04
C THR A 54 -10.58 12.82 20.15
N ARG A 55 -10.25 12.23 19.00
CA ARG A 55 -9.26 11.15 18.88
C ARG A 55 -8.45 11.36 17.62
N TYR A 56 -7.13 11.37 17.74
CA TYR A 56 -6.22 11.48 16.59
C TYR A 56 -5.31 10.26 16.54
N LEU A 57 -5.09 9.74 15.33
CA LEU A 57 -4.07 8.73 15.09
C LEU A 57 -2.69 9.35 15.32
N CYS A 58 -1.79 8.62 15.95
CA CYS A 58 -0.38 8.94 15.96
C CYS A 58 0.46 7.69 15.71
N PHE A 59 1.68 7.88 15.21
CA PHE A 59 2.61 6.79 14.98
C PHE A 59 4.06 7.29 15.11
N THR A 60 5.00 6.38 15.34
CA THR A 60 6.44 6.71 15.38
C THR A 60 7.22 5.84 14.40
N ARG A 61 8.30 6.41 13.84
CA ARG A 61 9.30 5.72 13.02
C ARG A 61 10.63 5.60 13.74
N LYS A 62 10.65 5.80 15.06
CA LYS A 62 11.87 5.63 15.85
C LYS A 62 12.33 4.18 15.70
N ALA A 63 13.59 4.00 15.31
CA ALA A 63 14.17 2.68 15.12
C ALA A 63 14.01 1.84 16.40
N GLY A 64 13.61 0.59 16.21
CA GLY A 64 13.28 -0.33 17.29
C GLY A 64 13.33 -1.78 16.81
N PRO A 65 13.22 -2.74 17.75
CA PRO A 65 13.30 -4.16 17.43
C PRO A 65 12.11 -4.66 16.61
N ASP A 66 11.01 -3.92 16.62
CA ASP A 66 9.75 -4.29 15.99
C ASP A 66 9.31 -3.25 14.97
N VAL A 67 8.51 -3.71 14.00
CA VAL A 67 7.89 -2.89 12.96
C VAL A 67 6.42 -3.24 12.82
N VAL A 68 5.61 -2.26 12.45
CA VAL A 68 4.20 -2.46 12.09
C VAL A 68 4.16 -3.02 10.68
N VAL A 69 3.58 -4.21 10.50
CA VAL A 69 3.48 -4.89 9.20
C VAL A 69 2.09 -4.81 8.60
N ASP A 70 1.05 -4.61 9.41
CA ASP A 70 -0.31 -4.39 8.92
C ASP A 70 -1.15 -3.59 9.93
N VAL A 71 -2.17 -2.87 9.42
CA VAL A 71 -3.11 -2.09 10.22
C VAL A 71 -4.52 -2.29 9.65
N LYS A 72 -5.52 -2.48 10.51
CA LYS A 72 -6.91 -2.69 10.09
C LYS A 72 -7.88 -1.89 10.97
N VAL A 73 -8.96 -1.40 10.37
CA VAL A 73 -10.10 -0.84 11.10
C VAL A 73 -11.28 -1.78 10.94
N ILE A 74 -11.73 -2.39 12.04
CA ILE A 74 -12.82 -3.38 12.06
C ILE A 74 -14.00 -2.91 12.91
N ASP A 75 -15.19 -3.49 12.73
CA ASP A 75 -16.30 -3.24 13.67
C ASP A 75 -15.95 -3.80 15.07
N ILE A 76 -16.50 -3.18 16.12
CA ILE A 76 -16.34 -3.73 17.46
C ILE A 76 -16.98 -5.12 17.60
N LYS A 77 -17.92 -5.50 16.74
CA LYS A 77 -18.56 -6.82 16.76
C LYS A 77 -17.80 -7.88 15.97
N ASP A 78 -16.89 -7.48 15.10
CA ASP A 78 -16.13 -8.40 14.27
C ASP A 78 -15.10 -9.16 15.12
N ALA A 79 -14.80 -10.40 14.73
CA ALA A 79 -13.75 -11.18 15.35
C ALA A 79 -12.39 -10.50 15.12
N LEU A 80 -11.53 -10.50 16.15
CA LEU A 80 -10.17 -9.97 16.04
C LEU A 80 -9.37 -10.82 15.04
N PRO A 81 -8.80 -10.24 13.97
CA PRO A 81 -8.00 -10.98 13.01
C PRO A 81 -6.74 -11.57 13.64
N GLU A 82 -6.31 -12.74 13.15
CA GLU A 82 -5.14 -13.44 13.69
C GLU A 82 -3.86 -12.60 13.63
N GLY A 83 -3.15 -12.55 14.76
CA GLY A 83 -1.90 -11.81 14.90
C GLY A 83 -2.05 -10.30 15.06
N PHE A 84 -3.28 -9.78 15.13
CA PHE A 84 -3.52 -8.36 15.41
C PHE A 84 -3.79 -8.11 16.89
N THR A 85 -3.33 -6.96 17.37
CA THR A 85 -3.64 -6.43 18.70
C THR A 85 -4.47 -5.16 18.55
N PRO A 86 -5.60 -5.00 19.26
CA PRO A 86 -6.37 -3.78 19.23
C PRO A 86 -5.67 -2.63 19.96
N VAL A 87 -5.81 -1.41 19.45
CA VAL A 87 -5.51 -0.17 20.18
C VAL A 87 -6.74 0.16 21.03
N GLU A 88 -6.72 -0.28 22.28
CA GLU A 88 -7.88 -0.19 23.18
C GLU A 88 -8.01 1.19 23.84
N GLU A 89 -6.87 1.76 24.25
CA GLU A 89 -6.80 2.99 25.03
C GLU A 89 -5.97 4.08 24.35
N THR A 90 -6.27 5.32 24.69
CA THR A 90 -5.49 6.48 24.27
C THR A 90 -4.15 6.50 25.02
N MET A 91 -3.09 6.88 24.31
CA MET A 91 -1.74 6.87 24.88
C MET A 91 -1.59 7.92 26.00
N ASP A 92 -2.28 9.05 25.87
CA ASP A 92 -2.17 10.24 26.72
C ASP A 92 -3.09 10.22 27.94
N THR A 93 -4.34 9.78 27.79
CA THR A 93 -5.34 9.83 28.88
C THR A 93 -5.85 8.47 29.35
N LYS A 94 -5.46 7.37 28.69
CA LYS A 94 -5.96 6.00 28.99
C LYS A 94 -7.48 5.85 28.88
N GLU A 95 -8.11 6.71 28.09
CA GLU A 95 -9.53 6.58 27.75
C GLU A 95 -9.71 5.61 26.57
N ALA A 96 -10.93 5.13 26.32
CA ALA A 96 -11.22 4.33 25.13
C ALA A 96 -10.74 5.04 23.85
N ALA A 97 -9.92 4.35 23.05
CA ALA A 97 -9.36 4.88 21.81
C ALA A 97 -10.43 5.08 20.72
N MET A 98 -11.42 4.18 20.68
CA MET A 98 -12.51 4.19 19.71
C MET A 98 -13.81 3.67 20.35
N ARG A 99 -14.96 3.87 19.68
CA ARG A 99 -16.28 3.46 20.21
C ARG A 99 -16.98 2.35 19.43
N LYS A 100 -17.17 2.55 18.13
CA LYS A 100 -17.94 1.62 17.26
C LYS A 100 -17.04 0.75 16.39
N ARG A 101 -15.80 1.17 16.23
CA ARG A 101 -14.76 0.51 15.45
C ARG A 101 -13.58 0.24 16.37
N ARG A 102 -12.69 -0.65 15.95
CA ARG A 102 -11.40 -0.91 16.59
C ARG A 102 -10.30 -0.67 15.57
N LEU A 103 -9.25 0.05 15.95
CA LEU A 103 -7.99 0.08 15.22
C LEU A 103 -7.16 -1.11 15.70
N CYS A 104 -6.70 -1.93 14.79
CA CYS A 104 -5.96 -3.15 15.06
C CYS A 104 -4.60 -3.07 14.35
N VAL A 105 -3.54 -3.45 15.05
CA VAL A 105 -2.16 -3.37 14.56
C VAL A 105 -1.53 -4.75 14.61
N LYS A 106 -0.88 -5.17 13.52
CA LYS A 106 -0.03 -6.36 13.49
C LYS A 106 1.42 -5.91 13.52
N ILE A 107 2.14 -6.36 14.54
CA ILE A 107 3.55 -6.05 14.76
C ILE A 107 4.37 -7.31 14.49
N SER A 108 5.57 -7.16 13.95
CA SER A 108 6.52 -8.26 13.80
C SER A 108 7.92 -7.78 14.16
N PRO A 109 8.79 -8.68 14.65
CA PRO A 109 10.20 -8.38 14.81
C PRO A 109 10.77 -7.89 13.49
N ARG A 110 11.50 -6.78 13.51
CA ARG A 110 12.12 -6.16 12.33
C ARG A 110 12.95 -7.15 11.53
N ALA A 111 13.70 -8.01 12.21
CA ALA A 111 14.55 -9.02 11.58
C ALA A 111 13.77 -10.10 10.80
N ALA A 112 12.48 -10.26 11.06
CA ALA A 112 11.60 -11.23 10.41
C ALA A 112 10.63 -10.59 9.41
N ALA A 113 10.57 -9.26 9.33
CA ALA A 113 9.67 -8.55 8.44
C ALA A 113 10.32 -8.31 7.07
N GLU A 114 9.67 -8.77 6.00
CA GLU A 114 10.05 -8.44 4.62
C GLU A 114 9.55 -7.05 4.24
N THR A 115 8.30 -6.75 4.59
CA THR A 115 7.66 -5.46 4.35
C THR A 115 7.10 -4.87 5.63
N ALA A 116 7.05 -3.55 5.72
CA ALA A 116 6.44 -2.83 6.83
C ALA A 116 5.64 -1.62 6.35
N VAL A 117 4.83 -1.08 7.25
CA VAL A 117 4.07 0.14 7.03
C VAL A 117 5.01 1.34 7.18
N TYR A 118 5.04 2.21 6.18
CA TYR A 118 5.89 3.40 6.16
C TYR A 118 5.13 4.70 6.35
N ASP A 119 3.87 4.75 5.94
CA ASP A 119 3.02 5.92 6.13
C ASP A 119 1.57 5.53 6.38
N ILE A 120 0.85 6.37 7.13
CA ILE A 120 -0.59 6.26 7.34
C ILE A 120 -1.20 7.64 7.11
N GLN A 121 -2.16 7.71 6.20
CA GLN A 121 -2.87 8.92 5.84
C GLN A 121 -4.37 8.76 6.04
N ILE A 122 -5.03 9.88 6.33
CA ILE A 122 -6.48 9.95 6.42
C ILE A 122 -6.96 10.84 5.28
N ILE A 123 -7.98 10.39 4.56
CA ILE A 123 -8.55 11.12 3.43
C ILE A 123 -10.04 11.35 3.64
N ALA A 124 -10.53 12.49 3.16
CA ALA A 124 -11.95 12.71 3.04
C ALA A 124 -12.55 11.71 2.04
N LYS A 125 -13.72 11.14 2.36
CA LYS A 125 -14.41 10.13 1.54
C LYS A 125 -14.63 10.55 0.08
N SER A 126 -14.72 11.83 -0.21
CA SER A 126 -14.94 12.36 -1.56
C SER A 126 -13.70 12.31 -2.47
N LYS A 127 -12.52 11.91 -1.96
CA LYS A 127 -11.24 12.01 -2.68
C LYS A 127 -10.43 10.72 -2.62
N TYR A 128 -11.04 9.59 -2.97
CA TYR A 128 -10.37 8.28 -3.07
C TYR A 128 -9.35 8.26 -4.22
N HIS A 129 -8.17 8.85 -4.03
CA HIS A 129 -7.04 8.62 -4.91
C HIS A 129 -5.72 8.86 -4.17
N LEU A 130 -5.14 7.77 -3.65
CA LEU A 130 -3.77 7.74 -3.16
C LEU A 130 -3.01 6.65 -3.91
N VAL A 131 -1.99 7.04 -4.65
CA VAL A 131 -1.14 6.11 -5.40
C VAL A 131 -0.17 5.43 -4.43
N ASN A 132 -0.04 4.10 -4.52
CA ASN A 132 0.78 3.27 -3.63
C ASN A 132 0.29 3.21 -2.18
N TYR A 133 -0.98 3.53 -1.92
CA TYR A 133 -1.61 3.30 -0.63
C TYR A 133 -2.72 2.26 -0.74
N THR A 134 -2.91 1.51 0.33
CA THR A 134 -3.99 0.53 0.48
C THR A 134 -5.01 1.06 1.49
N CYS A 135 -6.30 0.82 1.27
CA CYS A 135 -7.35 1.20 2.21
C CYS A 135 -7.42 0.20 3.37
N ILE A 136 -7.41 0.67 4.62
CA ILE A 136 -7.50 -0.17 5.83
C ILE A 136 -8.83 -0.08 6.56
N GLY A 137 -9.67 0.88 6.15
CA GLY A 137 -11.05 1.01 6.58
C GLY A 137 -11.53 2.46 6.66
N GLU A 138 -12.77 2.64 7.08
CA GLU A 138 -13.44 3.93 7.18
C GLU A 138 -13.80 4.24 8.64
N ILE A 139 -13.51 5.46 9.08
CA ILE A 139 -13.92 5.96 10.40
C ILE A 139 -14.29 7.44 10.33
N ASN A 140 -15.35 7.81 11.05
CA ASN A 140 -15.91 9.17 11.06
C ASN A 140 -16.08 9.78 9.64
N ASN A 141 -16.56 8.96 8.69
CA ASN A 141 -16.73 9.34 7.27
C ASN A 141 -15.41 9.72 6.54
N MET A 142 -14.27 9.27 7.06
CA MET A 142 -12.95 9.43 6.44
C MET A 142 -12.35 8.05 6.15
N GLY A 143 -11.67 7.93 5.02
CA GLY A 143 -10.90 6.73 4.68
C GLY A 143 -9.53 6.77 5.34
N MET A 144 -9.10 5.68 5.94
CA MET A 144 -7.75 5.50 6.45
C MET A 144 -6.95 4.61 5.51
N TRP A 145 -5.74 5.05 5.17
CA TRP A 145 -4.90 4.48 4.14
C TRP A 145 -3.49 4.34 4.64
N TYR A 146 -2.77 3.33 4.17
CA TYR A 146 -1.38 3.09 4.54
C TYR A 146 -0.54 2.73 3.33
N ARG A 147 0.74 3.08 3.40
CA ARG A 147 1.73 2.74 2.38
C ARG A 147 2.72 1.74 2.96
N ILE A 148 2.95 0.65 2.23
CA ILE A 148 3.90 -0.41 2.59
C ILE A 148 5.18 -0.23 1.77
N GLY A 149 6.30 -0.70 2.31
CA GLY A 149 7.57 -0.83 1.61
C GLY A 149 8.45 -1.93 2.20
N ASP A 150 9.54 -2.25 1.51
CA ASP A 150 10.51 -3.25 1.95
C ASP A 150 11.27 -2.78 3.18
N VAL A 151 11.44 -3.65 4.18
CA VAL A 151 12.24 -3.38 5.36
C VAL A 151 13.72 -3.58 5.01
N PRO A 152 14.59 -2.58 5.23
CA PRO A 152 16.02 -2.75 5.02
C PRO A 152 16.56 -3.88 5.90
N GLN A 153 16.90 -5.01 5.29
CA GLN A 153 17.64 -6.06 5.97
C GLN A 153 19.10 -5.64 6.00
N HIS A 154 19.65 -5.47 7.20
CA HIS A 154 21.09 -5.49 7.38
C HIS A 154 21.57 -6.90 7.01
N GLN A 155 21.95 -7.10 5.75
CA GLN A 155 22.81 -8.23 5.41
C GLN A 155 24.09 -8.01 6.20
N SER A 156 24.28 -8.74 7.30
CA SER A 156 25.63 -8.97 7.77
C SER A 156 26.27 -9.82 6.68
N SER A 157 27.04 -9.17 5.80
CA SER A 157 28.01 -9.87 4.99
C SER A 157 29.00 -10.52 5.97
N GLN A 158 28.69 -11.73 6.43
CA GLN A 158 29.73 -12.63 6.90
C GLN A 158 30.55 -13.00 5.67
N GLU A 159 31.59 -12.21 5.41
CA GLU A 159 32.73 -12.65 4.64
C GLU A 159 33.28 -13.90 5.32
N THR A 160 32.88 -15.06 4.82
CA THR A 160 33.54 -16.32 5.12
C THR A 160 34.78 -16.38 4.23
N SER A 161 35.91 -15.96 4.80
CA SER A 161 37.23 -16.17 4.24
C SER A 161 37.47 -17.67 4.05
N SER A 162 37.67 -18.03 2.79
CA SER A 162 38.07 -19.35 2.33
C SER A 162 39.41 -19.77 2.93
N THR A 163 39.50 -20.96 3.51
CA THR A 163 40.75 -21.73 3.56
C THR A 163 40.45 -23.17 3.15
N ASP A 164 40.97 -23.54 1.98
CA ASP A 164 40.99 -24.90 1.43
C ASP A 164 42.01 -25.77 2.16
N ASN A 165 41.68 -27.04 2.44
CA ASN A 165 42.28 -28.20 1.75
C ASN A 165 41.91 -29.57 2.37
N THR A 166 41.24 -30.37 1.53
CA THR A 166 41.51 -31.79 1.17
C THR A 166 41.40 -32.92 2.21
N ALA A 167 40.33 -33.74 2.06
CA ALA A 167 40.42 -35.16 1.64
C ALA A 167 39.02 -35.81 1.56
N ALA A 168 38.66 -36.36 0.39
CA ALA A 168 37.53 -37.29 0.19
C ALA A 168 38.06 -38.74 0.19
N PRO A 169 37.22 -39.79 0.36
CA PRO A 169 36.50 -40.29 -0.82
C PRO A 169 35.05 -40.78 -0.62
N LEU A 170 34.26 -40.51 -1.67
CA LEU A 170 33.29 -41.35 -2.38
C LEU A 170 32.20 -42.09 -1.59
N ASN A 171 30.94 -41.70 -1.84
CA ASN A 171 29.94 -42.62 -2.40
C ASN A 171 28.84 -41.91 -3.20
N THR A 172 28.72 -42.35 -4.45
CA THR A 172 27.52 -42.46 -5.33
C THR A 172 26.76 -41.19 -5.77
N ALA A 173 27.09 -40.77 -7.00
CA ALA A 173 26.24 -40.40 -8.16
C ALA A 173 24.71 -40.24 -7.95
N SER A 174 23.95 -39.35 -8.60
CA SER A 174 24.13 -38.66 -9.88
C SER A 174 23.15 -37.47 -10.01
N ARG A 175 23.66 -36.37 -10.59
CA ARG A 175 23.06 -35.25 -11.35
C ARG A 175 21.54 -34.98 -11.38
N ARG A 176 21.25 -33.71 -11.03
CA ARG A 176 20.52 -32.64 -11.79
C ARG A 176 19.14 -32.98 -12.36
N THR A 177 18.11 -32.26 -11.92
CA THR A 177 17.50 -31.13 -12.67
C THR A 177 16.40 -30.46 -11.85
N THR A 178 16.33 -29.14 -11.95
CA THR A 178 15.15 -28.33 -11.65
C THR A 178 13.93 -28.82 -12.44
N SER A 179 12.86 -29.23 -11.76
CA SER A 179 11.54 -29.25 -12.35
C SER A 179 10.53 -28.60 -11.40
N ARG A 180 10.01 -27.47 -11.89
CA ARG A 180 8.67 -26.93 -11.73
C ARG A 180 7.67 -28.00 -11.25
N PRO A 181 6.72 -27.70 -10.35
CA PRO A 181 5.63 -28.64 -10.09
C PRO A 181 4.87 -28.87 -11.40
N ASP A 182 5.04 -30.07 -11.94
CA ASP A 182 4.28 -30.58 -13.07
C ASP A 182 2.81 -30.60 -12.65
N TYR A 183 2.03 -29.67 -13.20
CA TYR A 183 0.60 -29.89 -13.34
C TYR A 183 0.48 -31.03 -14.34
N GLU A 184 0.18 -32.24 -13.86
CA GLU A 184 -0.28 -33.32 -14.70
C GLU A 184 -1.52 -32.83 -15.45
N HIS A 185 -1.34 -32.49 -16.72
CA HIS A 185 -2.43 -32.36 -17.66
C HIS A 185 -2.89 -33.78 -17.99
N GLN A 186 -3.75 -34.33 -17.12
CA GLN A 186 -4.53 -35.51 -17.46
C GLN A 186 -5.50 -35.08 -18.58
N SER A 187 -5.04 -35.28 -19.81
CA SER A 187 -5.87 -35.24 -21.01
C SER A 187 -6.81 -36.44 -20.97
N SER A 188 -7.91 -36.28 -20.25
CA SER A 188 -9.14 -37.03 -20.46
C SER A 188 -10.28 -36.04 -20.22
N GLY A 189 -10.93 -35.66 -21.31
CA GLY A 189 -11.76 -34.45 -21.39
C GLY A 189 -12.76 -34.30 -20.26
N ASN A 190 -12.79 -33.09 -19.70
CA ASN A 190 -13.97 -32.30 -19.36
C ASN A 190 -13.48 -30.88 -19.07
N TYR A 191 -13.97 -29.94 -19.87
CA TYR A 191 -13.86 -28.49 -19.76
C TYR A 191 -13.75 -28.00 -18.30
N THR A 192 -12.63 -27.38 -17.93
CA THR A 192 -12.53 -26.54 -16.72
C THR A 192 -13.32 -25.26 -16.96
N LEU A 193 -14.61 -25.33 -16.69
CA LEU A 193 -15.54 -24.20 -16.77
C LEU A 193 -15.22 -23.26 -15.60
N THR A 194 -14.61 -22.12 -15.90
CA THR A 194 -14.38 -21.07 -14.91
C THR A 194 -15.74 -20.47 -14.56
N ALA A 195 -15.97 -20.03 -13.32
CA ALA A 195 -17.26 -19.47 -12.89
C ALA A 195 -17.72 -18.19 -13.65
N LEU A 196 -16.93 -17.76 -14.63
CA LEU A 196 -17.17 -16.62 -15.52
C LEU A 196 -17.38 -17.04 -16.99
N ASP A 197 -17.19 -18.32 -17.32
CA ASP A 197 -17.52 -18.85 -18.64
C ASP A 197 -19.04 -18.77 -18.82
N ASP A 198 -19.47 -18.15 -19.91
CA ASP A 198 -20.88 -17.88 -20.25
C ASP A 198 -21.60 -16.78 -19.47
N VAL A 199 -20.89 -15.88 -18.77
CA VAL A 199 -21.51 -14.64 -18.26
C VAL A 199 -21.53 -13.57 -19.37
N PRO A 200 -22.68 -13.24 -19.97
CA PRO A 200 -22.76 -12.20 -20.98
C PRO A 200 -22.49 -10.83 -20.34
N PHE A 201 -21.43 -10.15 -20.80
CA PHE A 201 -21.23 -8.74 -20.51
C PHE A 201 -21.84 -7.91 -21.64
N VAL A 202 -22.57 -6.87 -21.28
CA VAL A 202 -23.12 -5.90 -22.23
C VAL A 202 -22.58 -4.54 -21.83
N VAL A 203 -21.87 -3.89 -22.75
CA VAL A 203 -21.44 -2.49 -22.55
C VAL A 203 -22.70 -1.63 -22.51
N SER A 204 -22.80 -0.72 -21.53
CA SER A 204 -23.98 0.15 -21.41
C SER A 204 -24.13 1.05 -22.64
N GLN A 205 -25.37 1.25 -23.12
CA GLN A 205 -25.67 2.07 -24.30
C GLN A 205 -25.08 3.49 -24.24
N LYS A 206 -24.87 4.04 -23.04
CA LYS A 206 -24.24 5.35 -22.81
C LYS A 206 -22.79 5.47 -23.31
N PHE A 207 -22.15 4.37 -23.68
CA PHE A 207 -20.78 4.36 -24.22
C PHE A 207 -20.73 4.11 -25.73
N PHE A 208 -21.88 3.95 -26.41
CA PHE A 208 -21.93 3.81 -27.87
C PHE A 208 -21.98 5.17 -28.60
N GLU A 209 -22.12 6.27 -27.86
CA GLU A 209 -22.00 7.60 -28.42
C GLU A 209 -20.52 7.91 -28.66
N ASN A 210 -20.13 8.08 -29.92
CA ASN A 210 -18.81 8.61 -30.26
C ASN A 210 -18.72 10.05 -29.74
N PRO A 211 -17.85 10.34 -28.75
CA PRO A 211 -17.65 11.71 -28.31
C PRO A 211 -17.14 12.53 -29.49
N LYS A 212 -17.80 13.64 -29.83
CA LYS A 212 -17.34 14.55 -30.89
C LYS A 212 -16.03 15.24 -30.53
N GLU A 213 -15.70 15.28 -29.24
CA GLU A 213 -14.45 15.78 -28.70
C GLU A 213 -13.97 14.82 -27.60
N MET A 214 -12.73 14.35 -27.71
CA MET A 214 -12.08 13.67 -26.59
C MET A 214 -11.86 14.70 -25.49
N GLN A 215 -12.49 14.48 -24.33
CA GLN A 215 -12.19 15.28 -23.15
C GLN A 215 -10.70 15.14 -22.83
N GLN A 216 -9.95 16.25 -22.89
CA GLN A 216 -8.57 16.28 -22.44
C GLN A 216 -8.55 16.01 -20.92
N VAL A 217 -8.24 14.78 -20.55
CA VAL A 217 -8.04 14.39 -19.16
C VAL A 217 -6.53 14.34 -18.92
N ASN A 218 -6.03 15.22 -18.06
CA ASN A 218 -4.64 15.13 -17.59
C ASN A 218 -4.58 14.05 -16.51
N LEU A 219 -4.14 12.86 -16.90
CA LEU A 219 -3.88 11.74 -15.99
C LEU A 219 -2.40 11.76 -15.60
N MET A 220 -2.09 12.39 -14.46
CA MET A 220 -0.78 12.29 -13.80
C MET A 220 0.42 12.44 -14.77
N GLY A 221 0.43 13.50 -15.58
CA GLY A 221 1.55 13.82 -16.47
C GLY A 221 1.50 13.14 -17.85
N ILE A 222 0.50 12.30 -18.12
CA ILE A 222 0.20 11.81 -19.47
C ILE A 222 -0.81 12.78 -20.09
N THR A 223 -0.35 13.57 -21.06
CA THR A 223 -1.21 14.39 -21.90
C THR A 223 -1.69 13.56 -23.08
N ILE A 224 -3.00 13.35 -23.20
CA ILE A 224 -3.59 12.75 -24.41
C ILE A 224 -3.42 13.76 -25.54
N LYS A 225 -2.53 13.46 -26.48
CA LYS A 225 -2.28 14.27 -27.67
C LYS A 225 -3.37 14.03 -28.71
N SER A 226 -3.79 15.10 -29.36
CA SER A 226 -4.61 15.05 -30.56
C SER A 226 -3.85 14.39 -31.72
N LEU A 227 -4.58 13.95 -32.74
CA LEU A 227 -3.96 13.36 -33.95
C LEU A 227 -2.95 14.32 -34.58
N ALA A 228 -3.27 15.61 -34.67
CA ALA A 228 -2.39 16.63 -35.24
C ALA A 228 -1.10 16.81 -34.42
N GLU A 229 -1.18 16.81 -33.08
CA GLU A 229 0.00 16.90 -32.21
C GLU A 229 0.92 15.67 -32.36
N ILE A 230 0.33 14.48 -32.55
CA ILE A 230 1.10 13.25 -32.80
C ILE A 230 1.80 13.33 -34.17
N GLU A 231 1.08 13.76 -35.20
CA GLU A 231 1.63 13.89 -36.56
C GLU A 231 2.76 14.92 -36.62
N GLU A 232 2.68 16.01 -35.85
CA GLU A 232 3.73 17.02 -35.76
C GLU A 232 4.97 16.50 -35.00
N GLU A 233 4.77 15.91 -33.82
CA GLU A 233 5.87 15.47 -32.96
C GLU A 233 6.65 14.28 -33.54
N PHE A 234 5.94 13.32 -34.14
CA PHE A 234 6.52 12.10 -34.69
C PHE A 234 6.62 12.15 -36.21
N HIS A 235 6.61 13.35 -36.81
CA HIS A 235 6.78 13.51 -38.24
C HIS A 235 8.15 12.98 -38.68
N TYR A 236 8.17 11.80 -39.29
CA TYR A 236 9.39 11.22 -39.85
C TYR A 236 9.50 11.53 -41.35
N ASN A 237 10.60 12.18 -41.75
CA ASN A 237 10.94 12.41 -43.15
C ASN A 237 12.27 11.73 -43.51
N PHE A 238 12.25 10.93 -44.56
CA PHE A 238 13.37 10.18 -45.14
C PHE A 238 14.47 11.06 -45.76
N SER A 239 14.38 12.39 -45.65
CA SER A 239 15.35 13.34 -46.20
C SER A 239 16.77 13.10 -45.69
N THR A 240 16.94 12.77 -44.40
CA THR A 240 18.25 12.48 -43.79
C THR A 240 18.89 11.20 -44.34
N GLU A 241 18.10 10.17 -44.64
CA GLU A 241 18.57 8.91 -45.23
C GLU A 241 18.94 9.09 -46.71
N ARG A 242 18.17 9.92 -47.44
CA ARG A 242 18.46 10.25 -48.85
C ARG A 242 19.72 11.09 -49.03
N SER A 243 20.13 11.86 -48.02
CA SER A 243 21.39 12.64 -48.08
C SER A 243 22.66 11.81 -47.89
N ILE A 244 22.56 10.57 -47.44
CA ILE A 244 23.72 9.66 -47.25
C ILE A 244 23.95 8.80 -48.51
N ALA A 245 22.98 8.77 -49.43
CA ALA A 245 23.08 8.10 -50.71
C ALA A 245 23.57 9.05 -51.82
N VAL A 246 24.78 9.60 -51.69
CA VAL A 246 25.54 10.22 -52.81
C VAL A 246 27.03 9.89 -52.66
#